data_AF-A0A378A1Y7-F1
#
_entry.id   AF-A0A378A1Y7-F1
#
_cell.length_a   1.000
_cell.length_b   1.000
_cell.length_c   1.000
_cell.angle_alpha   90.00
_cell.angle_beta   90.00
_cell.angle_gamma   90.00
#
_symmetry.space_group_name_H-M   'P 1'
#
loop_
_entity.id
_entity.type
_entity.pdbx_description
1 polymer ?
#
loop_
_entity_poly.entity_id
_entity_poly.type
_entity_poly.pdbx_seq_one_letter_code
_entity_poly.pdbx_strand_id
1 'polypeptide(L)'
;MNTYSVSRLALALAFGVTLSACSSTPADQQPSTQTAPGTTARPILNAEEAKNFTPAAYFQSLAPNAAAWTPSAISLPAQPDFIVGPAGTQGVTHTTIQAAVDAAIARHSNRRLYIAIMPGEYPGTVYVPAAPGALTLYGTGDKPIDVKISEAIDSEMDRNTWRRLVNPGGKYMPGKPAWYMFDSCQSKSAATVGVMCSAVFWSQNNGLQLQNLTIANNLGDSVDAGTHQAVALRSDGDQVQINKVNILGRQNTFFVTNSGVQNRLQDNRQTRTLVTNSYIEGDVDIVSGRGAVVFDNTDFRVVNSRTRKRLMSSRRLL
;
A
#
# COMPACT_ATOMS: atom_id res chain seq x y z
N MET A 1 64.17 -12.89 -61.37
CA MET A 1 63.55 -13.86 -60.44
C MET A 1 63.51 -13.22 -59.07
N ASN A 2 62.31 -13.09 -58.50
CA ASN A 2 61.93 -13.15 -57.07
C ASN A 2 62.65 -12.22 -56.05
N THR A 3 62.05 -11.61 -55.03
CA THR A 3 60.68 -11.48 -54.47
C THR A 3 60.77 -10.47 -53.30
N TYR A 4 59.63 -9.85 -52.98
CA TYR A 4 59.24 -8.91 -51.90
C TYR A 4 59.88 -8.98 -50.50
N SER A 5 59.90 -7.84 -49.79
CA SER A 5 59.31 -7.69 -48.43
C SER A 5 59.17 -6.21 -48.01
N VAL A 6 58.07 -5.89 -47.31
CA VAL A 6 57.58 -4.56 -46.87
C VAL A 6 57.65 -4.46 -45.34
N SER A 7 58.02 -3.30 -44.75
CA SER A 7 57.64 -2.84 -43.39
C SER A 7 58.48 -1.61 -42.99
N ARG A 8 58.02 -0.54 -42.31
CA ARG A 8 56.73 -0.08 -41.76
C ARG A 8 56.81 1.46 -41.70
N LEU A 9 55.83 2.17 -42.25
CA LEU A 9 55.57 3.57 -41.96
C LEU A 9 54.38 3.59 -40.98
N ALA A 10 54.55 4.13 -39.77
CA ALA A 10 53.45 4.33 -38.83
C ALA A 10 53.20 5.84 -38.68
N LEU A 11 52.18 6.32 -39.39
CA LEU A 11 51.65 7.68 -39.25
C LEU A 11 50.44 7.59 -38.30
N ALA A 12 50.56 8.14 -37.10
CA ALA A 12 49.46 8.21 -36.15
C ALA A 12 48.56 9.41 -36.49
N LEU A 13 47.39 9.15 -37.08
CA LEU A 13 46.30 10.13 -37.19
C LEU A 13 45.46 10.06 -35.91
N ALA A 14 45.52 11.12 -35.09
CA ALA A 14 44.59 11.33 -34.00
C ALA A 14 43.29 11.94 -34.55
N PHE A 15 42.24 11.12 -34.66
CA PHE A 15 40.87 11.60 -34.89
C PHE A 15 40.29 12.10 -33.57
N GLY A 16 40.15 13.42 -33.44
CA GLY A 16 39.36 14.04 -32.39
C GLY A 16 37.87 13.86 -32.68
N VAL A 17 37.22 12.92 -31.99
CA VAL A 17 35.76 12.79 -31.99
C VAL A 17 35.21 13.72 -30.92
N THR A 18 34.72 14.89 -31.29
CA THR A 18 33.91 15.73 -30.41
C THR A 18 32.54 15.05 -30.25
N LEU A 19 32.34 14.32 -29.15
CA LEU A 19 31.00 13.92 -28.73
C LEU A 19 30.24 15.18 -28.30
N SER A 20 29.41 15.72 -29.18
CA SER A 20 28.33 16.62 -28.81
C SER A 20 27.34 15.84 -27.94
N ALA A 21 27.55 15.87 -26.63
CA ALA A 21 26.54 15.40 -25.69
C ALA A 21 25.34 16.35 -25.81
N CYS A 22 24.31 15.94 -26.55
CA CYS A 22 23.00 16.58 -26.49
C CYS A 22 22.55 16.52 -25.02
N SER A 23 22.63 17.64 -24.31
CA SER A 23 22.04 17.81 -22.99
C SER A 23 20.52 17.79 -23.15
N SER A 24 19.93 16.62 -23.22
CA SER A 24 18.47 16.50 -23.20
C SER A 24 17.98 16.87 -21.81
N THR A 25 17.17 17.92 -21.71
CA THR A 25 16.43 18.27 -20.50
C THR A 25 15.73 17.02 -19.95
N PRO A 26 15.91 16.68 -18.65
CA PRO A 26 15.21 15.57 -18.02
C PRO A 26 13.70 15.63 -18.27
N ALA A 27 13.05 14.48 -18.43
CA ALA A 27 11.65 14.42 -18.84
C ALA A 27 10.68 15.12 -17.86
N ASP A 28 11.04 15.17 -16.58
CA ASP A 28 10.34 15.89 -15.51
C ASP A 28 10.51 17.42 -15.56
N GLN A 29 11.49 17.91 -16.32
CA GLN A 29 11.75 19.34 -16.52
C GLN A 29 11.25 19.85 -17.88
N GLN A 30 10.71 18.96 -18.72
CA GLN A 30 10.07 19.36 -19.97
C GLN A 30 8.61 19.76 -19.72
N PRO A 31 8.10 20.81 -20.40
CA PRO A 31 6.69 21.14 -20.31
C PRO A 31 5.85 19.95 -20.81
N SER A 32 4.72 19.72 -20.15
CA SER A 32 3.77 18.68 -20.58
C SER A 32 3.32 18.92 -22.02
N THR A 33 3.27 17.86 -22.81
CA THR A 33 2.71 17.88 -24.17
C THR A 33 1.20 17.68 -24.19
N GLN A 34 0.56 17.55 -23.02
CA GLN A 34 -0.88 17.38 -22.90
C GLN A 34 -1.60 18.73 -23.01
N THR A 35 -2.62 18.80 -23.87
CA THR A 35 -3.38 20.02 -24.12
C THR A 35 -4.87 19.77 -23.87
N ALA A 36 -5.53 20.67 -23.13
CA ALA A 36 -6.97 20.63 -22.87
C ALA A 36 -7.79 20.94 -24.14
N PRO A 37 -8.97 20.32 -24.33
CA PRO A 37 -9.67 19.39 -23.44
C PRO A 37 -9.24 17.92 -23.60
N GLY A 38 -8.21 17.64 -24.40
CA GLY A 38 -7.80 16.28 -24.75
C GLY A 38 -8.73 15.62 -25.77
N THR A 39 -9.01 14.33 -25.60
CA THR A 39 -9.91 13.53 -26.46
C THR A 39 -10.93 12.77 -25.62
N THR A 40 -11.95 12.19 -26.25
CA THR A 40 -12.95 11.33 -25.56
C THR A 40 -12.31 10.16 -24.79
N ALA A 41 -11.24 9.56 -25.34
CA ALA A 41 -10.54 8.45 -24.70
C ALA A 41 -9.50 8.91 -23.65
N ARG A 42 -9.09 10.18 -23.69
CA ARG A 42 -8.09 10.77 -22.79
C ARG A 42 -8.39 12.26 -22.58
N PRO A 43 -9.38 12.60 -21.75
CA PRO A 43 -9.70 13.99 -21.44
C PRO A 43 -8.57 14.62 -20.60
N ILE A 44 -8.32 15.91 -20.82
CA ILE A 44 -7.30 16.69 -20.12
C ILE A 44 -7.96 17.96 -19.58
N LEU A 45 -7.82 18.20 -18.28
CA LEU A 45 -8.32 19.41 -17.63
C LEU A 45 -7.58 20.66 -18.12
N ASN A 46 -8.30 21.76 -18.25
CA ASN A 46 -7.67 23.08 -18.39
C ASN A 46 -7.17 23.61 -17.03
N ALA A 47 -6.41 24.70 -17.06
CA ALA A 47 -5.80 25.27 -15.85
C ALA A 47 -6.82 25.77 -14.82
N GLU A 48 -8.00 26.24 -15.24
CA GLU A 48 -9.05 26.71 -14.32
C GLU A 48 -9.75 25.53 -13.65
N GLU A 49 -10.10 24.49 -14.42
CA GLU A 49 -10.68 23.25 -13.91
C GLU A 49 -9.74 22.58 -12.88
N ALA A 50 -8.44 22.54 -13.19
CA ALA A 50 -7.42 21.93 -12.34
C ALA A 50 -7.31 22.56 -10.94
N LYS A 51 -7.71 23.84 -10.75
CA LYS A 51 -7.73 24.49 -9.43
C LYS A 51 -8.67 23.80 -8.44
N ASN A 52 -9.67 23.07 -8.93
CA ASN A 52 -10.60 22.29 -8.10
C ASN A 52 -10.03 20.92 -7.68
N PHE A 53 -8.89 20.50 -8.22
CA PHE A 53 -8.30 19.17 -8.00
C PHE A 53 -6.95 19.26 -7.27
N THR A 54 -6.94 19.98 -6.14
CA THR A 54 -5.77 20.12 -5.26
C THR A 54 -5.90 19.24 -4.02
N PRO A 55 -4.79 18.89 -3.33
CA PRO A 55 -4.88 18.15 -2.06
C PRO A 55 -5.86 18.79 -1.06
N ALA A 56 -5.88 20.13 -0.98
CA ALA A 56 -6.81 20.86 -0.12
C ALA A 56 -8.28 20.61 -0.51
N ALA A 57 -8.60 20.54 -1.81
CA ALA A 57 -9.95 20.22 -2.29
C ALA A 57 -10.34 18.76 -1.97
N TYR A 58 -9.45 17.80 -2.18
CA TYR A 58 -9.69 16.39 -1.84
C TYR A 58 -9.83 16.16 -0.33
N PHE A 59 -9.22 17.00 0.50
CA PHE A 59 -9.25 16.88 1.96
C PHE A 59 -10.31 17.73 2.66
N GLN A 60 -11.26 18.29 1.90
CA GLN A 60 -12.43 18.96 2.47
C GLN A 60 -13.26 18.03 3.36
N SER A 61 -13.91 18.63 4.36
CA SER A 61 -14.84 17.94 5.25
C SER A 61 -16.26 18.02 4.69
N LEU A 62 -17.08 17.00 4.94
CA LEU A 62 -18.52 17.09 4.69
C LEU A 62 -19.26 17.93 5.75
N ALA A 63 -18.63 18.20 6.89
CA ALA A 63 -19.22 19.04 7.93
C ALA A 63 -19.24 20.51 7.48
N PRO A 64 -20.38 21.23 7.61
CA PRO A 64 -20.47 22.64 7.25
C PRO A 64 -19.39 23.48 7.97
N ASN A 65 -18.73 24.36 7.23
CA ASN A 65 -17.70 25.29 7.72
C ASN A 65 -16.44 24.64 8.35
N ALA A 66 -16.28 23.32 8.25
CA ALA A 66 -15.06 22.68 8.72
C ALA A 66 -13.92 22.92 7.72
N ALA A 67 -12.76 23.32 8.23
CA ALA A 67 -11.56 23.50 7.42
C ALA A 67 -11.16 22.17 6.74
N ALA A 68 -10.52 22.30 5.57
CA ALA A 68 -9.87 21.17 4.92
C ALA A 68 -8.79 20.58 5.85
N TRP A 69 -8.62 19.27 5.80
CA TRP A 69 -7.58 18.61 6.57
C TRP A 69 -6.20 18.93 5.99
N THR A 70 -5.33 19.49 6.82
CA THR A 70 -3.94 19.84 6.49
C THR A 70 -2.99 19.00 7.34
N PRO A 71 -2.61 17.80 6.90
CA PRO A 71 -1.72 16.93 7.68
C PRO A 71 -0.33 17.54 7.83
N SER A 72 0.19 17.52 9.05
CA SER A 72 1.64 17.66 9.29
C SER A 72 2.34 16.33 9.00
N ALA A 73 3.62 16.39 8.65
CA ALA A 73 4.46 15.21 8.50
C ALA A 73 4.41 14.32 9.76
N ILE A 74 4.55 13.00 9.54
CA ILE A 74 4.62 12.03 10.64
C ILE A 74 5.86 12.33 11.48
N SER A 75 5.65 12.58 12.77
CA SER A 75 6.72 12.79 13.76
C SER A 75 6.81 11.57 14.67
N LEU A 76 7.98 10.92 14.69
CA LEU A 76 8.27 9.78 15.54
C LEU A 76 8.80 10.24 16.91
N PRO A 77 8.42 9.57 18.01
CA PRO A 77 8.91 9.92 19.34
C PRO A 77 10.32 9.36 19.56
N ALA A 78 11.05 9.95 20.53
CA ALA A 78 12.32 9.39 20.98
C ALA A 78 12.17 8.00 21.63
N GLN A 79 11.01 7.73 22.23
CA GLN A 79 10.66 6.43 22.83
C GLN A 79 9.26 6.01 22.36
N PRO A 80 9.09 4.85 21.71
CA PRO A 80 7.78 4.34 21.35
C PRO A 80 7.01 3.84 22.58
N ASP A 81 5.69 3.75 22.47
CA ASP A 81 4.83 3.16 23.50
C ASP A 81 4.95 1.63 23.55
N PHE A 82 5.18 1.02 22.38
CA PHE A 82 5.34 -0.42 22.21
C PHE A 82 6.43 -0.71 21.17
N ILE A 83 7.19 -1.77 21.40
CA ILE A 83 8.18 -2.30 20.47
C ILE A 83 7.80 -3.74 20.11
N VAL A 84 7.69 -4.01 18.82
CA VAL A 84 7.46 -5.33 18.25
C VAL A 84 8.78 -5.87 17.70
N GLY A 85 9.15 -7.10 18.07
CA GLY A 85 10.38 -7.72 17.60
C GLY A 85 10.57 -9.15 18.11
N PRO A 86 11.75 -9.75 17.90
CA PRO A 86 12.05 -11.10 18.33
C PRO A 86 12.01 -11.25 19.86
N ALA A 87 11.47 -12.36 20.35
CA ALA A 87 11.42 -12.67 21.78
C ALA A 87 12.83 -12.63 22.42
N GLY A 88 12.91 -12.08 23.63
CA GLY A 88 14.19 -11.96 24.36
C GLY A 88 15.08 -10.79 23.92
N THR A 89 14.72 -10.06 22.87
CA THR A 89 15.43 -8.85 22.46
C THR A 89 15.14 -7.71 23.45
N GLN A 90 16.18 -6.98 23.85
CA GLN A 90 16.05 -5.87 24.80
C GLN A 90 15.06 -4.81 24.29
N GLY A 91 14.13 -4.40 25.17
CA GLY A 91 13.13 -3.38 24.87
C GLY A 91 11.89 -3.91 24.12
N VAL A 92 11.95 -5.11 23.52
CA VAL A 92 10.77 -5.70 22.86
C VAL A 92 9.67 -5.96 23.88
N THR A 93 8.49 -5.41 23.58
CA THR A 93 7.28 -5.56 24.40
C THR A 93 6.35 -6.64 23.88
N HIS A 94 6.37 -6.89 22.57
CA HIS A 94 5.46 -7.81 21.89
C HIS A 94 6.19 -8.54 20.77
N THR A 95 5.80 -9.78 20.50
CA THR A 95 6.37 -10.59 19.42
C THR A 95 5.50 -10.59 18.16
N THR A 96 4.29 -10.02 18.23
CA THR A 96 3.39 -9.87 17.09
C THR A 96 2.82 -8.46 17.05
N ILE A 97 2.56 -7.96 15.84
CA ILE A 97 2.01 -6.61 15.63
C ILE A 97 0.59 -6.53 16.18
N GLN A 98 -0.24 -7.56 15.97
CA GLN A 98 -1.61 -7.58 16.50
C GLN A 98 -1.64 -7.46 18.02
N ALA A 99 -0.74 -8.13 18.75
CA ALA A 99 -0.71 -8.03 20.21
C ALA A 99 -0.35 -6.61 20.68
N ALA A 100 0.58 -5.93 20.00
CA ALA A 100 0.89 -4.53 20.31
C ALA A 100 -0.27 -3.58 19.98
N VAL A 101 -0.98 -3.82 18.87
CA VAL A 101 -2.21 -3.08 18.53
C VAL A 101 -3.26 -3.30 19.62
N ASP A 102 -3.52 -4.56 20.02
CA ASP A 102 -4.51 -4.88 21.05
C ASP A 102 -4.17 -4.17 22.37
N ALA A 103 -2.89 -4.20 22.79
CA ALA A 103 -2.41 -3.52 23.98
C ALA A 103 -2.55 -1.98 23.88
N ALA A 104 -2.31 -1.40 22.71
CA ALA A 104 -2.48 0.04 22.49
C ALA A 104 -3.96 0.45 22.58
N ILE A 105 -4.86 -0.29 21.96
CA ILE A 105 -6.30 0.01 21.98
C ILE A 105 -6.88 -0.19 23.38
N ALA A 106 -6.43 -1.20 24.12
CA ALA A 106 -6.86 -1.46 25.50
C ALA A 106 -6.49 -0.33 26.48
N ARG A 107 -5.59 0.59 26.11
CA ARG A 107 -5.30 1.79 26.94
C ARG A 107 -6.43 2.82 26.92
N HIS A 108 -7.36 2.76 25.95
CA HIS A 108 -8.41 3.75 25.75
C HIS A 108 -7.88 5.20 25.74
N SER A 109 -6.66 5.37 25.24
CA SER A 109 -5.97 6.67 25.21
C SER A 109 -6.56 7.55 24.12
N ASN A 110 -6.74 8.84 24.43
CA ASN A 110 -7.01 9.88 23.42
C ASN A 110 -5.72 10.42 22.78
N ARG A 111 -4.56 10.18 23.40
CA ARG A 111 -3.24 10.49 22.83
C ARG A 111 -2.90 9.47 21.75
N ARG A 112 -2.21 9.94 20.70
CA ARG A 112 -1.55 9.08 19.70
C ARG A 112 -0.54 8.13 20.35
N LEU A 113 -0.70 6.83 20.12
CA LEU A 113 0.25 5.81 20.58
C LEU A 113 1.14 5.31 19.44
N TYR A 114 2.38 5.00 19.77
CA TYR A 114 3.42 4.66 18.79
C TYR A 114 3.91 3.22 18.97
N ILE A 115 3.85 2.44 17.89
CA ILE A 115 4.29 1.06 17.82
C ILE A 115 5.47 0.99 16.85
N ALA A 116 6.67 0.82 17.41
CA ALA A 116 7.88 0.56 16.63
C ALA A 116 7.96 -0.92 16.27
N ILE A 117 8.31 -1.23 15.03
CA ILE A 117 8.42 -2.60 14.53
C ILE A 117 9.85 -2.83 14.06
N MET A 118 10.56 -3.72 14.74
CA MET A 118 11.93 -4.08 14.40
C MET A 118 12.00 -4.82 13.05
N PRO A 119 13.14 -4.76 12.32
CA PRO A 119 13.34 -5.53 11.10
C PRO A 119 12.97 -7.01 11.27
N GLY A 120 12.25 -7.56 10.30
CA GLY A 120 11.76 -8.92 10.34
C GLY A 120 10.53 -9.16 9.45
N GLU A 121 10.18 -10.43 9.35
CA GLU A 121 8.98 -10.91 8.66
C GLU A 121 7.92 -11.23 9.71
N TYR A 122 6.73 -10.65 9.53
CA TYR A 122 5.60 -10.75 10.45
C TYR A 122 4.42 -11.38 9.72
N PRO A 123 4.31 -12.72 9.70
CA PRO A 123 3.20 -13.39 9.04
C PRO A 123 1.89 -13.16 9.76
N GLY A 124 0.82 -13.06 8.98
CA GLY A 124 -0.55 -12.95 9.46
C GLY A 124 -1.11 -11.53 9.46
N THR A 125 -2.41 -11.46 9.73
CA THR A 125 -3.19 -10.21 9.64
C THR A 125 -2.86 -9.17 10.70
N VAL A 126 -3.11 -7.90 10.42
CA VAL A 126 -3.11 -6.82 11.41
C VAL A 126 -4.40 -6.02 11.27
N TYR A 127 -5.28 -6.14 12.27
CA TYR A 127 -6.55 -5.44 12.35
C TYR A 127 -6.47 -4.33 13.39
N VAL A 128 -6.61 -3.09 12.91
CA VAL A 128 -6.55 -1.87 13.72
C VAL A 128 -7.97 -1.30 13.84
N PRO A 129 -8.66 -1.50 14.98
CA PRO A 129 -10.04 -1.08 15.12
C PRO A 129 -10.19 0.45 15.19
N ALA A 130 -11.43 0.91 15.00
CA ALA A 130 -11.78 2.27 15.35
C ALA A 130 -11.55 2.50 16.85
N ALA A 131 -10.97 3.65 17.21
CA ALA A 131 -10.62 3.99 18.58
C ALA A 131 -10.60 5.51 18.75
N PRO A 132 -10.72 6.02 19.99
CA PRO A 132 -10.70 7.45 20.23
C PRO A 132 -9.31 8.05 19.98
N GLY A 133 -8.23 7.30 20.25
CA GLY A 133 -6.86 7.67 19.92
C GLY A 133 -6.38 7.08 18.59
N ALA A 134 -5.55 7.85 17.90
CA ALA A 134 -4.88 7.42 16.69
C ALA A 134 -3.65 6.54 17.00
N LEU A 135 -3.32 5.61 16.11
CA LEU A 135 -2.08 4.82 16.19
C LEU A 135 -1.08 5.23 15.10
N THR A 136 0.20 5.13 15.44
CA THR A 136 1.31 5.19 14.49
C THR A 136 2.06 3.87 14.55
N LEU A 137 2.09 3.13 13.44
CA LEU A 137 2.91 1.93 13.29
C LEU A 137 4.05 2.24 12.33
N TYR A 138 5.29 1.98 12.74
CA TYR A 138 6.45 2.29 11.92
C TYR A 138 7.55 1.26 12.02
N GLY A 139 8.17 0.94 10.88
CA GLY A 139 9.34 0.07 10.85
C GLY A 139 10.61 0.83 11.24
N THR A 140 11.51 0.15 11.94
CA THR A 140 12.79 0.72 12.40
C THR A 140 14.00 0.28 11.57
N GLY A 141 13.78 -0.36 10.42
CA GLY A 141 14.83 -0.68 9.45
C GLY A 141 15.23 0.52 8.60
N ASP A 142 16.30 0.39 7.83
CA ASP A 142 16.79 1.46 6.95
C ASP A 142 15.82 1.69 5.78
N LYS A 143 15.23 0.59 5.30
CA LYS A 143 14.30 0.56 4.17
C LYS A 143 12.95 -0.01 4.58
N PRO A 144 11.86 0.36 3.88
CA PRO A 144 10.54 -0.19 4.18
C PRO A 144 10.45 -1.71 4.02
N ILE A 145 11.31 -2.31 3.18
CA ILE A 145 11.32 -3.77 2.97
C ILE A 145 11.91 -4.55 4.15
N ASP A 146 12.64 -3.89 5.04
CA ASP A 146 13.27 -4.55 6.19
C ASP A 146 12.23 -4.99 7.23
N VAL A 147 11.02 -4.42 7.20
CA VAL A 147 9.87 -4.82 8.00
C VAL A 147 8.74 -5.23 7.08
N LYS A 148 8.38 -6.52 7.07
CA LYS A 148 7.39 -7.04 6.15
C LYS A 148 6.24 -7.75 6.87
N ILE A 149 5.03 -7.28 6.61
CA ILE A 149 3.77 -7.83 7.10
C ILE A 149 3.14 -8.56 5.92
N SER A 150 2.89 -9.86 6.04
CA SER A 150 2.33 -10.61 4.91
C SER A 150 1.45 -11.78 5.28
N GLU A 151 0.43 -12.03 4.47
CA GLU A 151 -0.41 -13.23 4.50
C GLU A 151 -1.03 -13.47 3.13
N ALA A 152 -1.31 -14.74 2.79
CA ALA A 152 -1.87 -15.12 1.50
C ALA A 152 -3.39 -15.29 1.61
N ILE A 153 -4.12 -14.18 1.50
CA ILE A 153 -5.58 -14.17 1.69
C ILE A 153 -6.27 -13.90 0.36
N ASP A 154 -6.98 -14.90 -0.13
CA ASP A 154 -7.79 -14.82 -1.34
C ASP A 154 -9.25 -14.52 -0.98
N SER A 155 -9.89 -13.60 -1.68
CA SER A 155 -11.34 -13.35 -1.54
C SER A 155 -12.17 -14.58 -1.88
N GLU A 156 -11.68 -15.46 -2.76
CA GLU A 156 -12.37 -16.67 -3.21
C GLU A 156 -12.23 -17.85 -2.23
N MET A 157 -11.41 -17.72 -1.19
CA MET A 157 -11.24 -18.82 -0.24
C MET A 157 -12.49 -19.04 0.61
N ASP A 158 -12.77 -20.30 0.95
CA ASP A 158 -13.86 -20.62 1.83
C ASP A 158 -13.61 -20.09 3.26
N ARG A 159 -14.69 -19.81 3.96
CA ARG A 159 -14.68 -19.23 5.30
C ARG A 159 -13.96 -20.08 6.35
N ASN A 160 -14.00 -21.41 6.27
CA ASN A 160 -13.31 -22.25 7.25
C ASN A 160 -11.80 -22.20 7.05
N THR A 161 -11.34 -22.21 5.79
CA THR A 161 -9.92 -22.02 5.45
C THR A 161 -9.44 -20.64 5.87
N TRP A 162 -10.20 -19.59 5.54
CA TRP A 162 -9.90 -18.22 5.98
C TRP A 162 -9.79 -18.13 7.51
N ARG A 163 -10.74 -18.73 8.26
CA ARG A 163 -10.74 -18.69 9.73
C ARG A 163 -9.48 -19.33 10.32
N ARG A 164 -9.06 -20.49 9.79
CA ARG A 164 -7.83 -21.17 10.25
C ARG A 164 -6.57 -20.33 9.96
N LEU A 165 -6.53 -19.68 8.80
CA LEU A 165 -5.42 -18.83 8.39
C LEU A 165 -5.33 -17.54 9.23
N VAL A 166 -6.45 -16.83 9.38
CA VAL A 166 -6.49 -15.49 9.99
C VAL A 166 -6.49 -15.54 11.51
N ASN A 167 -7.01 -16.60 12.13
CA ASN A 167 -7.17 -16.69 13.58
C ASN A 167 -6.47 -17.92 14.22
N PRO A 168 -5.18 -18.15 13.96
CA PRO A 168 -4.45 -19.20 14.64
C PRO A 168 -4.34 -18.87 16.14
N GLY A 169 -4.51 -19.89 16.99
CA GLY A 169 -4.29 -19.77 18.44
C GLY A 169 -5.19 -18.76 19.16
N GLY A 170 -6.37 -18.42 18.62
CA GLY A 170 -7.25 -17.43 19.25
C GLY A 170 -6.72 -16.00 19.21
N LYS A 171 -6.02 -15.65 18.12
CA LYS A 171 -5.57 -14.29 17.82
C LYS A 171 -6.70 -13.25 18.00
N TYR A 172 -7.89 -13.54 17.46
CA TYR A 172 -9.11 -12.77 17.61
C TYR A 172 -10.15 -13.58 18.41
N MET A 173 -10.61 -13.03 19.53
CA MET A 173 -11.60 -13.65 20.42
C MET A 173 -12.56 -12.59 20.96
N PRO A 174 -13.79 -12.96 21.37
CA PRO A 174 -14.68 -12.04 22.08
C PRO A 174 -13.96 -11.38 23.25
N GLY A 175 -14.08 -10.05 23.36
CA GLY A 175 -13.38 -9.23 24.36
C GLY A 175 -12.04 -8.66 23.90
N LYS A 176 -11.42 -9.16 22.81
CA LYS A 176 -10.25 -8.52 22.20
C LYS A 176 -10.64 -7.34 21.30
N PRO A 177 -9.80 -6.30 21.18
CA PRO A 177 -10.16 -5.05 20.50
C PRO A 177 -10.68 -5.20 19.06
N ALA A 178 -10.03 -6.04 18.25
CA ALA A 178 -10.39 -6.22 16.85
C ALA A 178 -11.44 -7.34 16.61
N TRP A 179 -12.11 -7.85 17.66
CA TRP A 179 -13.07 -8.94 17.52
C TRP A 179 -14.18 -8.64 16.51
N TYR A 180 -14.79 -7.45 16.57
CA TYR A 180 -15.91 -7.10 15.68
C TYR A 180 -15.51 -7.11 14.20
N MET A 181 -14.26 -6.76 13.90
CA MET A 181 -13.72 -6.76 12.55
C MET A 181 -13.63 -8.19 12.03
N PHE A 182 -12.97 -9.07 12.79
CA PHE A 182 -12.86 -10.49 12.48
C PHE A 182 -14.24 -11.17 12.39
N ASP A 183 -15.12 -10.88 13.34
CA ASP A 183 -16.45 -11.46 13.44
C ASP A 183 -17.34 -11.10 12.25
N SER A 184 -17.22 -9.86 11.74
CA SER A 184 -17.92 -9.40 10.53
C SER A 184 -17.55 -10.20 9.27
N CYS A 185 -16.41 -10.89 9.27
CA CYS A 185 -15.96 -11.73 8.17
C CYS A 185 -16.31 -13.20 8.41
N GLN A 186 -16.07 -13.72 9.61
CA GLN A 186 -16.31 -15.12 9.93
C GLN A 186 -17.81 -15.49 9.93
N SER A 187 -18.69 -14.53 10.24
CA SER A 187 -20.14 -14.77 10.35
C SER A 187 -20.90 -14.75 9.00
N LYS A 188 -20.27 -14.32 7.90
CA LYS A 188 -20.95 -14.08 6.60
C LYS A 188 -21.45 -15.34 5.90
N SER A 189 -22.74 -15.63 5.72
CA SER A 189 -23.21 -16.90 5.12
C SER A 189 -22.77 -17.23 3.67
N ALA A 190 -22.07 -16.33 2.97
CA ALA A 190 -21.56 -16.55 1.62
C ALA A 190 -20.58 -17.74 1.51
N ALA A 191 -20.44 -18.27 0.29
CA ALA A 191 -19.53 -19.39 -0.02
C ALA A 191 -18.06 -19.00 0.14
N THR A 192 -17.71 -17.76 -0.23
CA THR A 192 -16.36 -17.19 -0.14
C THR A 192 -16.35 -15.98 0.80
N VAL A 193 -15.18 -15.59 1.28
CA VAL A 193 -15.05 -14.47 2.24
C VAL A 193 -15.20 -13.09 1.60
N GLY A 194 -14.88 -12.98 0.31
CA GLY A 194 -14.98 -11.77 -0.50
C GLY A 194 -13.89 -10.74 -0.20
N VAL A 195 -13.75 -9.77 -1.12
CA VAL A 195 -12.68 -8.74 -1.09
C VAL A 195 -12.65 -7.91 0.19
N MET A 196 -13.80 -7.66 0.82
CA MET A 196 -13.88 -6.94 2.10
C MET A 196 -13.18 -7.69 3.25
N CYS A 197 -12.84 -8.96 3.08
CA CYS A 197 -12.20 -9.80 4.10
C CYS A 197 -10.85 -10.38 3.64
N SER A 198 -10.32 -9.97 2.48
CA SER A 198 -9.03 -10.45 1.97
C SER A 198 -7.83 -9.57 2.37
N ALA A 199 -8.05 -8.56 3.23
CA ALA A 199 -7.01 -7.63 3.66
C ALA A 199 -6.04 -8.25 4.67
N VAL A 200 -4.74 -8.19 4.38
CA VAL A 200 -3.67 -8.52 5.34
C VAL A 200 -3.64 -7.49 6.46
N PHE A 201 -3.58 -6.22 6.11
CA PHE A 201 -3.68 -5.11 7.05
C PHE A 201 -5.02 -4.41 6.85
N TRP A 202 -5.87 -4.37 7.87
CA TRP A 202 -7.16 -3.66 7.82
C TRP A 202 -7.26 -2.67 8.97
N SER A 203 -7.47 -1.39 8.65
CA SER A 203 -7.68 -0.35 9.66
C SER A 203 -9.03 0.33 9.53
N GLN A 204 -9.65 0.59 10.68
CA GLN A 204 -10.74 1.55 10.85
C GLN A 204 -10.35 2.71 11.78
N ASN A 205 -9.07 2.81 12.16
CA ASN A 205 -8.56 3.83 13.06
C ASN A 205 -8.44 5.19 12.35
N ASN A 206 -9.23 6.17 12.79
CA ASN A 206 -9.07 7.54 12.34
C ASN A 206 -7.71 8.08 12.80
N GLY A 207 -7.01 8.78 11.91
CA GLY A 207 -5.67 9.29 12.19
C GLY A 207 -4.57 8.23 12.12
N LEU A 208 -4.82 7.02 11.62
CA LEU A 208 -3.77 6.02 11.46
C LEU A 208 -2.56 6.61 10.70
N GLN A 209 -1.36 6.34 11.21
CA GLN A 209 -0.12 6.64 10.53
C GLN A 209 0.67 5.35 10.29
N LEU A 210 1.07 5.10 9.05
CA LEU A 210 1.98 4.01 8.69
C LEU A 210 3.26 4.61 8.13
N GLN A 211 4.43 4.16 8.60
CA GLN A 211 5.70 4.64 8.09
C GLN A 211 6.78 3.56 7.97
N ASN A 212 7.55 3.56 6.88
CA ASN A 212 8.78 2.79 6.74
C ASN A 212 8.61 1.27 6.94
N LEU A 213 7.61 0.67 6.30
CA LEU A 213 7.34 -0.78 6.36
C LEU A 213 6.74 -1.29 5.04
N THR A 214 6.64 -2.61 4.91
CA THR A 214 6.03 -3.29 3.77
C THR A 214 4.80 -4.06 4.21
N ILE A 215 3.70 -3.92 3.48
CA ILE A 215 2.48 -4.71 3.63
C ILE A 215 2.26 -5.45 2.32
N ALA A 216 2.18 -6.78 2.38
CA ALA A 216 2.04 -7.61 1.20
C ALA A 216 0.93 -8.64 1.37
N ASN A 217 0.00 -8.71 0.42
CA ASN A 217 -0.77 -9.94 0.23
C ASN A 217 0.03 -10.87 -0.70
N ASN A 218 0.65 -11.89 -0.12
CA ASN A 218 1.60 -12.75 -0.84
C ASN A 218 0.94 -13.94 -1.54
N LEU A 219 -0.38 -13.89 -1.78
CA LEU A 219 -1.06 -14.81 -2.72
C LEU A 219 -0.35 -14.81 -4.09
N GLY A 220 0.03 -13.62 -4.58
CA GLY A 220 0.96 -13.44 -5.68
C GLY A 220 0.59 -14.24 -6.94
N ASP A 221 1.56 -14.98 -7.47
CA ASP A 221 1.43 -15.73 -8.73
C ASP A 221 1.04 -17.21 -8.50
N SER A 222 0.65 -17.56 -7.26
CA SER A 222 0.22 -18.92 -6.90
C SER A 222 -1.13 -19.30 -7.50
N VAL A 223 -1.93 -18.29 -7.87
CA VAL A 223 -3.24 -18.43 -8.52
C VAL A 223 -3.16 -18.12 -10.01
N ASP A 224 -4.24 -18.40 -10.74
CA ASP A 224 -4.33 -18.13 -12.16
C ASP A 224 -4.67 -16.65 -12.46
N ALA A 225 -4.95 -16.35 -13.72
CA ALA A 225 -5.25 -15.00 -14.20
C ALA A 225 -6.74 -14.60 -14.03
N GLY A 226 -7.55 -15.46 -13.41
CA GLY A 226 -8.92 -15.22 -13.05
C GLY A 226 -9.07 -14.24 -11.89
N THR A 227 -10.27 -14.22 -11.34
CA THR A 227 -10.68 -13.35 -10.24
C THR A 227 -10.12 -13.87 -8.92
N HIS A 228 -9.17 -13.14 -8.35
CA HIS A 228 -8.51 -13.47 -7.08
C HIS A 228 -8.18 -12.17 -6.34
N GLN A 229 -9.19 -11.48 -5.80
CA GLN A 229 -8.97 -10.22 -5.10
C GLN A 229 -8.24 -10.44 -3.78
N ALA A 230 -7.05 -9.86 -3.65
CA ALA A 230 -6.13 -10.14 -2.56
C ALA A 230 -5.56 -8.83 -2.01
N VAL A 231 -6.29 -8.24 -1.07
CA VAL A 231 -5.97 -6.91 -0.54
C VAL A 231 -4.76 -6.98 0.38
N ALA A 232 -3.75 -6.14 0.14
CA ALA A 232 -2.62 -6.01 1.05
C ALA A 232 -2.97 -5.05 2.19
N LEU A 233 -3.39 -3.83 1.85
CA LEU A 233 -3.80 -2.81 2.81
C LEU A 233 -5.23 -2.36 2.54
N ARG A 234 -6.05 -2.40 3.58
CA ARG A 234 -7.37 -1.78 3.62
C ARG A 234 -7.43 -0.65 4.65
N SER A 235 -7.89 0.53 4.23
CA SER A 235 -8.09 1.69 5.11
C SER A 235 -9.53 2.20 5.07
N ASP A 236 -10.18 2.22 6.22
CA ASP A 236 -11.54 2.75 6.41
C ASP A 236 -11.57 4.01 7.30
N GLY A 237 -10.43 4.39 7.88
CA GLY A 237 -10.28 5.55 8.76
C GLY A 237 -10.25 6.87 7.98
N ASP A 238 -10.65 7.96 8.64
CA ASP A 238 -10.43 9.32 8.15
C ASP A 238 -9.09 9.89 8.66
N GLN A 239 -8.51 10.85 7.94
CA GLN A 239 -7.23 11.50 8.24
C GLN A 239 -6.04 10.54 8.36
N VAL A 240 -6.00 9.51 7.50
CA VAL A 240 -4.95 8.48 7.51
C VAL A 240 -3.73 8.97 6.72
N GLN A 241 -2.52 8.76 7.25
CA GLN A 241 -1.27 9.05 6.54
C GLN A 241 -0.45 7.77 6.34
N ILE A 242 0.04 7.57 5.12
CA ILE A 242 0.88 6.44 4.73
C ILE A 242 2.13 7.06 4.10
N ASN A 243 3.30 6.88 4.71
CA ASN A 243 4.54 7.51 4.26
C ASN A 243 5.67 6.49 4.14
N LYS A 244 6.38 6.46 3.00
CA LYS A 244 7.52 5.54 2.83
C LYS A 244 7.11 4.08 3.07
N VAL A 245 5.98 3.65 2.50
CA VAL A 245 5.44 2.28 2.65
C VAL A 245 5.42 1.58 1.30
N ASN A 246 5.78 0.29 1.31
CA ASN A 246 5.55 -0.59 0.16
C ASN A 246 4.22 -1.33 0.36
N ILE A 247 3.30 -1.24 -0.61
CA ILE A 247 2.04 -1.98 -0.60
C ILE A 247 2.03 -2.92 -1.81
N LEU A 248 2.19 -4.21 -1.54
CA LEU A 248 2.52 -5.22 -2.56
C LEU A 248 1.38 -6.22 -2.74
N GLY A 249 0.96 -6.46 -3.98
CA GLY A 249 -0.08 -7.43 -4.28
C GLY A 249 -0.21 -7.73 -5.77
N ARG A 250 -1.43 -8.11 -6.17
CA ARG A 250 -1.85 -8.33 -7.56
C ARG A 250 -3.17 -7.61 -7.79
N GLN A 251 -4.28 -8.30 -7.56
CA GLN A 251 -5.61 -7.74 -7.75
C GLN A 251 -6.13 -7.08 -6.46
N ASN A 252 -6.58 -5.82 -6.54
CA ASN A 252 -7.07 -5.01 -5.41
C ASN A 252 -6.02 -4.76 -4.29
N THR A 253 -4.75 -4.52 -4.64
CA THR A 253 -3.65 -4.38 -3.68
C THR A 253 -3.92 -3.37 -2.54
N PHE A 254 -4.39 -2.16 -2.87
CA PHE A 254 -4.71 -1.12 -1.90
C PHE A 254 -6.19 -0.74 -1.98
N PHE A 255 -6.91 -0.94 -0.88
CA PHE A 255 -8.35 -0.79 -0.84
C PHE A 255 -8.78 0.26 0.19
N VAL A 256 -9.30 1.38 -0.27
CA VAL A 256 -9.83 2.41 0.62
C VAL A 256 -11.34 2.30 0.67
N THR A 257 -11.93 2.29 1.86
CA THR A 257 -13.38 2.30 1.99
C THR A 257 -13.83 3.41 2.93
N ASN A 258 -15.13 3.66 2.92
CA ASN A 258 -15.78 4.51 3.91
C ASN A 258 -16.59 3.68 4.91
N SER A 259 -16.26 2.40 5.06
CA SER A 259 -16.98 1.49 5.93
C SER A 259 -16.92 1.90 7.40
N GLY A 260 -18.00 1.60 8.13
CA GLY A 260 -18.02 1.60 9.59
C GLY A 260 -17.88 0.19 10.16
N VAL A 261 -18.36 -0.01 11.39
CA VAL A 261 -18.27 -1.29 12.10
C VAL A 261 -19.00 -2.46 11.40
N GLN A 262 -19.92 -2.16 10.49
CA GLN A 262 -20.73 -3.15 9.75
C GLN A 262 -20.02 -3.74 8.53
N ASN A 263 -18.79 -3.33 8.23
CA ASN A 263 -17.98 -3.88 7.13
C ASN A 263 -18.69 -3.85 5.75
N ARG A 264 -19.40 -2.76 5.47
CA ARG A 264 -20.03 -2.43 4.18
C ARG A 264 -19.75 -0.97 3.78
N LEU A 265 -19.79 -0.68 2.48
CA LEU A 265 -19.72 0.69 1.98
C LEU A 265 -20.91 1.52 2.48
N GLN A 266 -20.68 2.83 2.62
CA GLN A 266 -21.68 3.80 3.06
C GLN A 266 -21.88 4.88 1.99
N ASP A 267 -23.02 5.56 1.99
CA ASP A 267 -23.32 6.61 1.01
C ASP A 267 -23.18 8.02 1.60
N ASN A 268 -22.95 8.14 2.92
CA ASN A 268 -22.93 9.40 3.66
C ASN A 268 -21.67 9.58 4.53
N ARG A 269 -20.56 8.94 4.14
CA ARG A 269 -19.28 9.05 4.85
C ARG A 269 -18.14 9.25 3.86
N GLN A 270 -17.29 10.24 4.12
CA GLN A 270 -16.08 10.50 3.35
C GLN A 270 -14.87 10.32 4.24
N THR A 271 -13.95 9.44 3.83
CA THR A 271 -12.65 9.23 4.47
C THR A 271 -11.56 9.89 3.65
N ARG A 272 -10.56 10.45 4.33
CA ARG A 272 -9.40 11.11 3.71
C ARG A 272 -8.12 10.38 4.04
N THR A 273 -7.34 10.05 3.01
CA THR A 273 -6.05 9.39 3.14
C THR A 273 -4.98 10.14 2.34
N LEU A 274 -3.84 10.41 2.96
CA LEU A 274 -2.64 10.92 2.30
C LEU A 274 -1.62 9.78 2.17
N VAL A 275 -1.18 9.51 0.94
CA VAL A 275 -0.12 8.55 0.65
C VAL A 275 1.06 9.30 0.06
N THR A 276 2.24 9.16 0.67
CA THR A 276 3.44 9.93 0.33
C THR A 276 4.68 9.04 0.23
N ASN A 277 5.57 9.32 -0.72
CA ASN A 277 6.88 8.65 -0.84
C ASN A 277 6.80 7.12 -0.85
N SER A 278 5.73 6.56 -1.39
CA SER A 278 5.37 5.14 -1.25
C SER A 278 5.50 4.39 -2.58
N TYR A 279 5.49 3.07 -2.50
CA TYR A 279 5.52 2.18 -3.66
C TYR A 279 4.32 1.24 -3.62
N ILE A 280 3.55 1.18 -4.70
CA ILE A 280 2.34 0.35 -4.80
C ILE A 280 2.43 -0.54 -6.04
N GLU A 281 2.30 -1.84 -5.86
CA GLU A 281 2.45 -2.84 -6.93
C GLU A 281 1.21 -3.73 -7.09
N GLY A 282 0.79 -3.96 -8.33
CA GLY A 282 -0.27 -4.93 -8.62
C GLY A 282 -0.51 -5.13 -10.12
N ASP A 283 -1.63 -5.76 -10.48
CA ASP A 283 -2.04 -5.95 -11.87
C ASP A 283 -3.43 -5.36 -12.17
N VAL A 284 -4.48 -5.88 -11.54
CA VAL A 284 -5.88 -5.50 -11.76
C VAL A 284 -6.39 -4.67 -10.59
N ASP A 285 -6.98 -3.51 -10.84
CA ASP A 285 -7.57 -2.63 -9.82
C ASP A 285 -6.62 -2.34 -8.63
N ILE A 286 -5.33 -2.08 -8.93
CA ILE A 286 -4.23 -1.93 -7.93
C ILE A 286 -4.64 -1.05 -6.75
N VAL A 287 -5.29 0.08 -7.04
CA VAL A 287 -5.96 0.92 -6.05
C VAL A 287 -7.45 0.90 -6.34
N SER A 288 -8.28 0.65 -5.33
CA SER A 288 -9.72 0.59 -5.51
C SER A 288 -10.49 1.05 -4.27
N GLY A 289 -11.79 1.29 -4.46
CA GLY A 289 -12.74 1.51 -3.37
C GLY A 289 -13.35 2.92 -3.35
N ARG A 290 -13.72 3.40 -2.15
CA ARG A 290 -14.51 4.61 -1.91
C ARG A 290 -13.89 5.44 -0.76
N GLY A 291 -13.29 6.57 -1.11
CA GLY A 291 -12.72 7.56 -0.20
C GLY A 291 -11.93 8.62 -0.98
N ALA A 292 -11.60 9.74 -0.35
CA ALA A 292 -10.67 10.73 -0.91
C ALA A 292 -9.24 10.30 -0.58
N VAL A 293 -8.45 10.08 -1.62
CA VAL A 293 -7.05 9.70 -1.48
C VAL A 293 -6.20 10.63 -2.33
N VAL A 294 -5.18 11.23 -1.71
CA VAL A 294 -4.13 11.96 -2.42
C VAL A 294 -2.88 11.09 -2.40
N PHE A 295 -2.34 10.81 -3.58
CA PHE A 295 -1.05 10.16 -3.75
C PHE A 295 -0.05 11.21 -4.21
N ASP A 296 0.98 11.44 -3.40
CA ASP A 296 2.03 12.41 -3.67
C ASP A 296 3.39 11.69 -3.65
N ASN A 297 4.22 11.95 -4.66
CA ASN A 297 5.51 11.28 -4.86
C ASN A 297 5.44 9.75 -4.63
N THR A 298 4.47 9.08 -5.27
CA THR A 298 4.19 7.65 -5.09
C THR A 298 4.34 6.90 -6.40
N ASP A 299 5.10 5.80 -6.36
CA ASP A 299 5.35 4.95 -7.51
C ASP A 299 4.27 3.89 -7.65
N PHE A 300 3.64 3.84 -8.82
CA PHE A 300 2.70 2.78 -9.20
C PHE A 300 3.35 1.82 -10.19
N ARG A 301 3.50 0.56 -9.80
CA ARG A 301 4.08 -0.49 -10.66
C ARG A 301 3.01 -1.49 -11.06
N VAL A 302 2.73 -1.55 -12.36
CA VAL A 302 1.99 -2.66 -12.96
C VAL A 302 2.95 -3.83 -13.18
N VAL A 303 2.61 -5.00 -12.64
CA VAL A 303 3.29 -6.27 -12.90
C VAL A 303 2.40 -7.19 -13.74
N ASN A 304 3.01 -8.14 -14.44
CA ASN A 304 2.28 -9.03 -15.34
C ASN A 304 2.71 -10.51 -15.23
N SER A 305 3.37 -10.88 -14.14
CA SER A 305 3.80 -12.26 -13.89
C SER A 305 2.62 -13.21 -13.72
N ARG A 306 1.54 -12.80 -13.04
CA ARG A 306 0.30 -13.58 -12.86
C ARG A 306 -0.52 -13.68 -14.15
N THR A 307 -0.84 -12.55 -14.76
CA THR A 307 -1.81 -12.48 -15.87
C THR A 307 -1.26 -12.96 -17.22
N ARG A 308 0.06 -12.98 -17.44
CA ARG A 308 0.67 -13.57 -18.65
C ARG A 308 0.38 -15.07 -18.82
N LYS A 309 0.10 -15.83 -17.75
CA LYS A 309 -0.28 -17.25 -17.86
C LYS A 309 -1.49 -17.47 -18.77
N ARG A 310 -2.41 -16.49 -18.85
CA ARG A 310 -3.59 -16.52 -19.74
C ARG A 310 -3.24 -16.45 -21.23
N LEU A 311 -2.26 -15.62 -21.60
CA LEU A 311 -1.85 -15.42 -23.00
C LEU A 311 -1.10 -16.64 -23.58
N MET A 312 -0.36 -17.37 -22.74
CA MET A 312 0.34 -18.59 -23.13
C MET A 312 -0.62 -19.78 -23.33
N SER A 313 -1.67 -19.90 -22.50
CA SER A 313 -2.69 -20.95 -22.63
C SER A 313 -3.55 -20.77 -23.89
N SER A 314 -3.86 -19.53 -24.27
CA SER A 314 -4.66 -19.25 -25.48
C SER A 314 -3.88 -19.43 -26.78
N ARG A 315 -2.53 -19.44 -26.74
CA ARG A 315 -1.67 -19.68 -27.91
C ARG A 315 -1.35 -21.16 -28.17
N ARG A 316 -1.79 -22.08 -27.31
CA ARG A 316 -1.69 -23.54 -27.56
C ARG A 316 -2.95 -24.15 -28.19
N LEU A 317 -3.96 -23.34 -28.47
CA LEU A 317 -5.24 -23.75 -29.08
C LEU A 317 -5.46 -23.15 -30.48
N LEU A 318 -4.38 -22.71 -31.15
CA LEU A 318 -4.37 -22.33 -32.56
C LEU A 318 -3.28 -23.10 -33.29
#